data_AF-A0A2A5F431-F1
#
_entry.id   AF-A0A2A5F431-F1
#
_cell.length_a   1.000
_cell.length_b   1.000
_cell.length_c   1.000
_cell.angle_alpha   90.00
_cell.angle_beta   90.00
_cell.angle_gamma   90.00
#
_symmetry.space_group_name_H-M   'P 1'
#
loop_
_entity.id
_entity.type
_entity.pdbx_description
1 polymer ?
#
loop_
_entity_poly.entity_id
_entity_poly.type
_entity_poly.pdbx_seq_one_letter_code
_entity_poly.pdbx_strand_id
1 'polypeptide(L)'
;MNNQPRRLHLNVPGVERVPNALRLLKTRAALVEIMHPHWSPADDYAIMFLKADGRNFLEISESMGRSRISVEQRFHRLRAVKDIMVKLEAFGMSSDRYSLGDGR
;
A
#
# COMPACT_ATOMS: atom_id res chain seq x y z
N MET A 1 23.97 -43.80 24.00
CA MET A 1 23.21 -42.60 24.41
C MET A 1 23.19 -41.63 23.25
N ASN A 2 22.12 -41.63 22.43
CA ASN A 2 21.99 -40.76 21.26
C ASN A 2 20.71 -39.93 21.41
N ASN A 3 20.86 -38.64 21.71
CA ASN A 3 19.74 -37.72 21.89
C ASN A 3 19.72 -36.73 20.71
N GLN A 4 18.87 -36.98 19.71
CA GLN A 4 18.57 -36.00 18.66
C GLN A 4 17.44 -35.07 19.14
N PRO A 5 17.53 -33.74 18.94
CA PRO A 5 16.45 -32.83 19.31
C PRO A 5 15.28 -32.95 18.32
N ARG A 6 14.09 -33.26 18.85
CA ARG A 6 12.83 -33.32 18.11
C ARG A 6 12.51 -31.95 17.53
N ARG A 7 12.61 -31.83 16.20
CA ARG A 7 12.10 -30.68 15.44
C ARG A 7 10.57 -30.75 15.44
N LEU A 8 9.93 -29.92 16.26
CA LEU A 8 8.48 -29.75 16.22
C LEU A 8 8.10 -29.11 14.87
N HIS A 9 7.60 -29.93 13.94
CA HIS A 9 6.84 -29.45 12.79
C HIS A 9 5.56 -28.79 13.32
N LEU A 10 5.58 -27.46 13.43
CA LEU A 10 4.37 -26.65 13.54
C LEU A 10 3.66 -26.70 12.18
N ASN A 11 2.83 -27.74 12.01
CA ASN A 11 1.82 -27.77 10.97
C ASN A 11 0.74 -26.77 11.38
N VAL A 12 0.69 -25.60 10.73
CA VAL A 12 -0.36 -24.60 10.94
C VAL A 12 -1.42 -24.82 9.86
N PRO A 13 -2.57 -25.46 10.16
CA PRO A 13 -3.64 -25.63 9.19
C PRO A 13 -4.53 -24.39 9.20
N GLY A 14 -4.81 -23.80 8.03
CA GLY A 14 -5.93 -22.88 7.89
C GLY A 14 -5.64 -21.43 7.49
N VAL A 15 -4.54 -21.12 6.80
CA VAL A 15 -4.52 -19.89 5.97
C VAL A 15 -5.18 -20.21 4.64
N GLU A 16 -6.51 -20.33 4.65
CA GLU A 16 -7.29 -20.45 3.43
C GLU A 16 -6.97 -19.27 2.52
N ARG A 17 -6.40 -19.58 1.34
CA ARG A 17 -6.24 -18.64 0.24
C ARG A 17 -7.62 -18.21 -0.19
N VAL A 18 -8.14 -17.14 0.41
CA VAL A 18 -9.17 -16.32 -0.23
C VAL A 18 -8.68 -16.07 -1.66
N PRO A 19 -9.47 -16.27 -2.73
CA PRO A 19 -9.01 -16.06 -4.09
C PRO A 19 -8.53 -14.62 -4.20
N ASN A 20 -7.20 -14.46 -4.24
CA ASN A 20 -6.52 -13.17 -4.12
C ASN A 20 -7.11 -12.16 -5.12
N ALA A 21 -7.53 -12.66 -6.30
CA ALA A 21 -8.21 -11.92 -7.35
C ALA A 21 -9.49 -11.17 -6.91
N LEU A 22 -10.41 -11.77 -6.15
CA LEU A 22 -11.67 -11.09 -5.79
C LEU A 22 -11.43 -9.97 -4.76
N ARG A 23 -10.50 -10.19 -3.83
CA ARG A 23 -10.06 -9.17 -2.88
C ARG A 23 -9.35 -8.03 -3.61
N LEU A 24 -8.45 -8.35 -4.54
CA LEU A 24 -7.76 -7.37 -5.36
C LEU A 24 -8.72 -6.53 -6.21
N LEU A 25 -9.74 -7.15 -6.83
CA LEU A 25 -10.72 -6.43 -7.65
C LEU A 25 -11.59 -5.47 -6.83
N LYS A 26 -12.07 -5.91 -5.65
CA LYS A 26 -12.83 -5.03 -4.74
C LYS A 26 -11.97 -3.89 -4.19
N THR A 27 -10.71 -4.18 -3.83
CA THR A 27 -9.74 -3.16 -3.40
C THR A 27 -9.44 -2.18 -4.52
N ARG A 28 -9.24 -2.67 -5.75
CA ARG A 28 -9.00 -1.83 -6.94
C ARG A 28 -10.17 -0.89 -7.19
N ALA A 29 -11.41 -1.38 -7.14
CA ALA A 29 -12.62 -0.56 -7.28
C ALA A 29 -12.68 0.56 -6.23
N ALA A 30 -12.31 0.28 -4.98
CA ALA A 30 -12.27 1.27 -3.91
C ALA A 30 -11.11 2.29 -4.04
N LEU A 31 -10.07 1.97 -4.81
CA LEU A 31 -8.93 2.86 -5.04
C LEU A 31 -9.05 3.68 -6.33
N VAL A 32 -9.97 3.34 -7.25
CA VAL A 32 -10.15 4.05 -8.53
C VAL A 32 -10.24 5.57 -8.36
N GLU A 33 -10.94 6.04 -7.34
CA GLU A 33 -11.12 7.48 -7.07
C GLU A 33 -9.82 8.21 -6.69
N ILE A 34 -8.81 7.49 -6.21
CA ILE A 34 -7.52 8.05 -5.84
C ILE A 34 -6.39 7.67 -6.80
N MET A 35 -6.58 6.68 -7.67
CA MET A 35 -5.55 6.29 -8.64
C MET A 35 -5.17 7.51 -9.51
N HIS A 36 -3.88 7.81 -9.60
CA HIS A 36 -3.39 8.95 -10.34
C HIS A 36 -2.14 8.59 -11.15
N PRO A 37 -2.04 8.98 -12.43
CA PRO A 37 -0.98 8.52 -13.32
C PRO A 37 0.44 8.91 -12.89
N HIS A 38 0.57 9.95 -12.07
CA HIS A 38 1.86 10.41 -11.54
C HIS A 38 2.22 9.87 -10.16
N TRP A 39 1.38 9.01 -9.57
CA TRP A 39 1.59 8.42 -8.25
C TRP A 39 1.57 6.90 -8.36
N SER A 40 2.31 6.24 -7.48
CA SER A 40 2.27 4.79 -7.30
C SER A 40 1.55 4.43 -5.99
N PRO A 41 1.06 3.20 -5.84
CA PRO A 41 0.59 2.70 -4.56
C PRO A 41 1.66 2.81 -3.46
N ALA A 42 2.94 2.57 -3.79
CA ALA A 42 4.05 2.71 -2.85
C ALA A 42 4.24 4.17 -2.40
N ASP A 43 4.15 5.13 -3.33
CA ASP A 43 4.24 6.56 -3.01
C ASP A 43 3.09 6.99 -2.08
N ASP A 44 1.87 6.55 -2.38
CA ASP A 44 0.70 6.87 -1.55
C ASP A 44 0.84 6.28 -0.14
N TYR A 45 1.34 5.04 -0.04
CA TYR A 45 1.61 4.41 1.24
C TYR A 45 2.67 5.18 2.02
N ALA A 46 3.78 5.54 1.37
CA ALA A 46 4.87 6.30 1.99
C ALA A 46 4.38 7.65 2.53
N ILE A 47 3.53 8.37 1.79
CA ILE A 47 2.94 9.64 2.26
C ILE A 47 2.12 9.40 3.52
N MET A 48 1.24 8.41 3.52
CA MET A 48 0.38 8.11 4.67
C MET A 48 1.18 7.65 5.88
N PHE A 49 2.17 6.79 5.67
CA PHE A 49 3.05 6.28 6.71
C PHE A 49 3.89 7.40 7.34
N LEU A 50 4.59 8.21 6.54
CA LEU A 50 5.43 9.29 7.06
C LEU A 50 4.59 10.38 7.74
N LYS A 51 3.35 10.61 7.28
CA LYS A 51 2.43 11.49 8.01
C LYS A 51 1.97 10.93 9.33
N ALA A 52 1.71 9.63 9.42
CA ALA A 52 1.38 8.98 10.68
C ALA A 52 2.57 8.99 11.67
N ASP A 53 3.80 8.95 11.16
CA ASP A 53 5.05 9.11 11.93
C ASP A 53 5.28 10.56 12.43
N GLY A 54 4.42 11.52 12.04
CA GLY A 54 4.49 12.91 12.49
C GLY A 54 5.36 13.82 11.63
N ARG A 55 5.88 13.33 10.49
CA ARG A 55 6.71 14.14 9.59
C ARG A 55 5.92 15.29 8.98
N ASN A 56 6.58 16.43 8.77
CA ASN A 56 5.95 17.56 8.09
C ASN A 56 6.00 17.39 6.56
N PHE A 57 5.24 18.18 5.81
CA PHE A 57 5.17 18.01 4.35
C PHE A 57 6.48 18.34 3.63
N LEU A 58 7.32 19.20 4.21
CA LEU A 58 8.61 19.55 3.63
C LEU A 58 9.54 18.33 3.67
N GLU A 59 9.69 17.70 4.84
CA GLU A 59 10.52 16.50 5.02
C GLU A 59 10.08 15.34 4.11
N ILE A 60 8.76 15.11 3.98
CA ILE A 60 8.22 14.08 3.10
C ILE A 60 8.55 14.41 1.64
N SER A 61 8.39 15.67 1.24
CA SER A 61 8.65 16.10 -0.12
C SER A 61 10.12 15.94 -0.53
N GLU A 62 11.03 16.25 0.38
CA GLU A 62 12.47 16.03 0.21
C GLU A 62 12.79 14.54 0.08
N SER A 63 12.22 13.71 0.97
CA SER A 63 12.41 12.26 0.93
C SER A 63 11.92 11.60 -0.37
N MET A 64 10.89 12.17 -1.00
CA MET A 64 10.29 11.62 -2.22
C MET A 64 10.81 12.27 -3.51
N GLY A 65 11.62 13.33 -3.41
CA GLY A 65 12.04 14.13 -4.56
C GLY A 65 10.87 14.80 -5.30
N ARG A 66 9.81 15.17 -4.58
CA ARG A 66 8.60 15.80 -5.14
C ARG A 66 8.38 17.18 -4.52
N SER A 67 7.50 18.00 -5.11
CA SER A 67 7.18 19.30 -4.52
C SER A 67 6.30 19.15 -3.27
N ARG A 68 6.55 19.98 -2.25
CA ARG A 68 5.76 20.07 -1.01
C ARG A 68 4.26 20.14 -1.27
N ILE A 69 3.87 21.02 -2.21
CA ILE A 69 2.46 21.26 -2.57
C ILE A 69 1.83 19.99 -3.19
N SER A 70 2.56 19.27 -4.05
CA SER A 70 2.08 18.04 -4.67
C SER A 70 1.83 16.95 -3.64
N VAL A 71 2.75 16.77 -2.68
CA VAL A 71 2.61 15.84 -1.56
C VAL A 71 1.43 16.20 -0.66
N GLU A 72 1.29 17.47 -0.29
CA GLU A 72 0.20 17.96 0.55
C GLU A 72 -1.17 17.71 -0.09
N GLN A 73 -1.35 18.13 -1.34
CA GLN A 73 -2.58 17.90 -2.09
C GLN A 73 -2.87 16.41 -2.24
N ARG A 74 -1.84 15.58 -2.41
CA ARG A 74 -2.01 14.13 -2.50
C ARG A 74 -2.50 13.55 -1.18
N PHE A 75 -1.85 13.90 -0.07
CA PHE A 75 -2.27 13.49 1.26
C PHE A 75 -3.73 13.85 1.57
N HIS A 76 -4.16 15.08 1.23
CA HIS A 76 -5.54 15.50 1.46
C HIS A 76 -6.58 14.64 0.74
N ARG A 77 -6.26 14.14 -0.47
CA ARG A 77 -7.12 13.19 -1.18
C ARG A 77 -7.10 11.81 -0.53
N LEU A 78 -5.92 11.32 -0.16
CA LEU A 78 -5.74 9.99 0.44
C LEU A 78 -6.45 9.86 1.79
N ARG A 79 -6.34 10.88 2.67
CA ARG A 79 -6.94 10.85 4.01
C ARG A 79 -8.48 10.85 4.02
N ALA A 80 -9.11 11.22 2.91
CA ALA A 80 -10.57 11.17 2.77
C ALA A 80 -11.07 9.74 2.58
N VAL A 81 -10.20 8.81 2.15
CA VAL A 81 -10.55 7.41 1.95
C VAL A 81 -10.40 6.65 3.28
N LYS A 82 -11.50 6.05 3.73
CA LYS A 82 -11.51 5.21 4.92
C LYS A 82 -10.61 3.99 4.73
N ASP A 83 -9.83 3.65 5.76
CA ASP A 83 -8.94 2.49 5.80
C ASP A 83 -7.91 2.45 4.64
N ILE A 84 -7.47 3.63 4.18
CA ILE A 84 -6.61 3.77 3.00
C ILE A 84 -5.32 2.95 3.08
N MET A 85 -4.62 2.93 4.23
CA MET A 85 -3.37 2.16 4.36
C MET A 85 -3.59 0.66 4.17
N VAL A 86 -4.68 0.11 4.72
CA VAL A 86 -5.06 -1.30 4.56
C VAL A 86 -5.41 -1.61 3.10
N LYS A 87 -6.06 -0.67 2.40
CA LYS A 87 -6.39 -0.81 0.98
C LYS A 87 -5.14 -0.78 0.11
N LEU A 88 -4.19 0.11 0.37
CA LEU A 88 -2.92 0.19 -0.34
C LEU A 88 -2.07 -1.07 -0.13
N GLU A 89 -1.99 -1.55 1.11
CA GLU A 89 -1.35 -2.84 1.44
C GLU A 89 -1.99 -4.01 0.68
N ALA A 90 -3.32 -4.07 0.66
CA ALA A 90 -4.04 -5.13 -0.04
C ALA A 90 -3.94 -5.03 -1.57
N PHE A 91 -3.74 -3.83 -2.12
CA PHE A 91 -3.53 -3.62 -3.56
C PHE A 91 -2.14 -4.06 -4.01
N GLY A 92 -1.16 -3.94 -3.11
CA GLY A 92 0.25 -4.21 -3.39
C GLY A 92 1.00 -2.89 -3.55
N MET A 93 2.08 -2.74 -2.78
CA MET A 93 2.96 -1.56 -2.78
C MET A 93 3.92 -1.57 -3.96
N SER A 94 3.40 -1.69 -5.19
CA SER A 94 4.27 -1.54 -6.36
C SER A 94 4.75 -0.09 -6.46
N SER A 95 6.01 0.07 -6.83
CA SER A 95 6.59 1.36 -7.23
C SER A 95 6.13 1.80 -8.61
N ASP A 96 5.50 0.90 -9.38
CA ASP A 96 4.90 1.25 -10.65
C ASP A 96 3.77 2.24 -10.45
N ARG A 97 3.68 3.21 -11.36
CA ARG A 97 2.53 4.11 -11.43
C ARG A 97 1.27 3.28 -11.58
N TYR A 98 0.16 3.78 -11.04
CA TYR A 98 -1.13 3.16 -11.27
C TYR A 98 -1.37 2.94 -12.76
N SER A 99 -1.38 1.67 -13.19
CA SER A 99 -1.82 1.28 -14.52
C SER A 99 -3.34 1.45 -14.58
N LEU A 100 -3.77 2.68 -14.79
CA LEU A 100 -5.10 3.02 -15.29
C LEU A 100 -5.11 2.52 -16.71
N GLY A 101 -5.40 1.21 -16.89
CA GLY A 101 -5.28 0.51 -18.15
C GLY A 101 -5.67 1.42 -19.29
N ASP A 102 -4.66 1.81 -20.06
CA ASP A 102 -4.78 2.63 -21.25
C ASP A 102 -5.50 1.73 -22.26
N GLY A 103 -6.83 1.71 -22.13
CA GLY A 103 -7.74 1.20 -23.13
C GLY A 103 -7.62 2.09 -24.35
N ARG A 104 -6.61 1.80 -25.17
CA ARG A 104 -6.65 2.09 -26.59
C ARG A 104 -7.32 0.93 -27.30
#